data_AF-A0A661W0A5-F1
#
_entry.id   AF-A0A661W0A5-F1
#
_cell.length_a   1.000
_cell.length_b   1.000
_cell.length_c   1.000
_cell.angle_alpha   90.00
_cell.angle_beta   90.00
_cell.angle_gamma   90.00
#
_symmetry.space_group_name_H-M   'P 1'
#
loop_
_entity.id
_entity.type
_entity.pdbx_description
1 polymer ?
#
loop_
_entity_poly.entity_id
_entity_poly.type
_entity_poly.pdbx_seq_one_letter_code
_entity_poly.pdbx_strand_id
1 'polypeptide(L)'
;MAGRPCEGRAALPDGIILIMRIRKERLLAITLISPSVLAIAIFVYGFILWTARASVSAWKGLLPDYTFVGFSNFIDLFRSPRFQIDLRNTGIFTVLFLAACLSIGLLLAVLLDQRPRGEGLFRNIYLFPMAISFIVTGVVWRWLLNPATSIERLSGLNLLFHQVGLDFLISKWYTHP
;
A
#
# COMPACT_ATOMS: atom_id res chain seq x y z
N MET A 1 -75.60 -20.44 25.20
CA MET A 1 -74.53 -19.60 25.79
C MET A 1 -73.21 -20.29 25.49
N ALA A 2 -72.21 -19.76 24.82
CA ALA A 2 -71.85 -18.39 24.50
C ALA A 2 -71.06 -18.39 23.17
N GLY A 3 -71.34 -17.41 22.30
CA GLY A 3 -70.50 -17.15 21.14
C GLY A 3 -69.16 -16.57 21.58
N ARG A 4 -68.06 -17.05 20.98
CA ARG A 4 -66.81 -16.29 20.95
C ARG A 4 -66.72 -15.62 19.58
N PRO A 5 -66.55 -14.30 19.51
CA PRO A 5 -66.34 -13.63 18.23
C PRO A 5 -65.00 -14.07 17.67
N CYS A 6 -64.95 -14.40 16.38
CA CYS A 6 -63.69 -14.55 15.65
C CYS A 6 -62.88 -13.26 15.83
N GLU A 7 -61.72 -13.36 16.48
CA GLU A 7 -60.73 -12.29 16.55
C GLU A 7 -60.36 -11.87 15.11
N GLY A 8 -60.85 -10.70 14.71
CA GLY A 8 -60.41 -10.01 13.51
C GLY A 8 -58.97 -9.53 13.69
N ARG A 9 -57.99 -10.39 13.42
CA ARG A 9 -56.66 -9.91 13.03
C ARG A 9 -56.82 -9.27 11.67
N ALA A 10 -56.81 -7.94 11.63
CA ALA A 10 -56.59 -7.19 10.42
C ALA A 10 -55.28 -7.70 9.78
N ALA A 11 -55.40 -8.57 8.77
CA ALA A 11 -54.29 -8.95 7.92
C ALA A 11 -53.90 -7.69 7.12
N LEU A 12 -52.93 -6.93 7.63
CA LEU A 12 -52.30 -5.88 6.85
C LEU A 12 -51.79 -6.52 5.56
N PRO A 13 -52.08 -5.95 4.38
CA PRO A 13 -51.66 -6.55 3.12
C PRO A 13 -50.15 -6.71 3.10
N ASP A 14 -49.68 -7.93 2.84
CA ASP A 14 -48.27 -8.36 3.01
C ASP A 14 -47.28 -7.42 2.27
N GLY A 15 -47.72 -6.81 1.17
CA GLY A 15 -46.93 -5.82 0.42
C GLY A 15 -46.64 -4.53 1.19
N ILE A 16 -47.55 -4.04 2.03
CA ILE A 16 -47.35 -2.80 2.80
C ILE A 16 -46.34 -3.02 3.93
N ILE A 17 -46.38 -4.19 4.60
CA ILE A 17 -45.41 -4.54 5.65
C ILE A 17 -44.00 -4.68 5.05
N LEU A 18 -43.87 -5.33 3.89
CA LEU A 18 -42.59 -5.45 3.18
C LEU A 18 -42.01 -4.09 2.78
N ILE A 19 -42.82 -3.18 2.21
CA ILE A 19 -42.36 -1.84 1.81
C ILE A 19 -41.91 -1.00 3.02
N MET A 20 -42.68 -1.03 4.12
CA MET A 20 -42.30 -0.31 5.35
C MET A 20 -41.04 -0.89 5.99
N ARG A 21 -40.85 -2.22 5.93
CA ARG A 21 -39.66 -2.90 6.45
C ARG A 21 -38.41 -2.57 5.63
N ILE A 22 -38.49 -2.64 4.29
CA ILE A 22 -37.39 -2.27 3.38
C ILE A 22 -36.97 -0.80 3.57
N ARG A 23 -37.93 0.13 3.74
CA ARG A 23 -37.62 1.55 4.02
C ARG A 23 -36.90 1.76 5.35
N LYS A 24 -37.32 1.06 6.41
CA LYS A 24 -36.66 1.14 7.73
C LYS A 24 -35.28 0.51 7.71
N GLU A 25 -35.12 -0.66 7.11
CA GLU A 25 -33.81 -1.33 6.96
C GLU A 25 -32.84 -0.50 6.13
N ARG A 26 -33.32 0.13 5.04
CA ARG A 26 -32.52 1.05 4.23
C ARG A 26 -32.13 2.32 4.99
N LEU A 27 -33.04 2.89 5.79
CA LEU A 27 -32.73 4.06 6.62
C LEU A 27 -31.72 3.71 7.71
N LEU A 28 -31.88 2.56 8.37
CA LEU A 28 -30.92 2.06 9.37
C LEU A 28 -29.55 1.79 8.76
N ALA A 29 -29.51 1.15 7.57
CA ALA A 29 -28.28 0.92 6.82
C ALA A 29 -27.58 2.23 6.43
N ILE A 30 -28.34 3.23 5.94
CA ILE A 30 -27.80 4.55 5.60
C ILE A 30 -27.24 5.23 6.85
N THR A 31 -27.96 5.23 7.97
CA THR A 31 -27.50 5.84 9.21
C THR A 31 -26.25 5.15 9.77
N LEU A 32 -26.18 3.82 9.71
CA LEU A 32 -25.01 3.05 10.15
C LEU A 32 -23.75 3.29 9.29
N ILE A 33 -23.92 3.45 7.97
CA ILE A 33 -22.82 3.68 7.03
C ILE A 33 -22.44 5.17 6.96
N SER A 34 -23.38 6.07 7.24
CA SER A 34 -23.18 7.52 7.16
C SER A 34 -21.97 8.06 7.92
N PRO A 35 -21.64 7.67 9.17
CA PRO A 35 -20.47 8.21 9.86
C PRO A 35 -19.16 7.82 9.18
N SER A 36 -19.05 6.58 8.67
CA SER A 36 -17.86 6.12 7.94
C SER A 36 -17.72 6.84 6.61
N VAL A 37 -18.82 7.01 5.86
CA VAL A 37 -18.80 7.73 4.58
C VAL A 37 -18.48 9.20 4.79
N LEU A 38 -19.03 9.83 5.82
CA LEU A 38 -18.76 11.23 6.14
C LEU A 38 -17.29 11.43 6.53
N ALA A 39 -16.73 10.52 7.34
CA ALA A 39 -15.31 10.55 7.67
C ALA A 39 -14.43 10.43 6.42
N ILE A 40 -14.73 9.51 5.51
CA ILE A 40 -14.00 9.37 4.24
C ILE A 40 -14.16 10.64 3.38
N ALA A 41 -15.37 11.19 3.27
CA ALA A 41 -15.65 12.41 2.52
C ALA A 41 -14.80 13.59 3.02
N ILE A 42 -14.71 13.79 4.33
CA ILE A 42 -13.98 14.93 4.90
C ILE A 42 -12.48 14.67 4.91
N PHE A 43 -12.03 13.53 5.46
CA PHE A 43 -10.61 13.29 5.69
C PHE A 43 -9.85 12.78 4.47
N VAL A 44 -10.51 12.05 3.56
CA VAL A 44 -9.85 11.58 2.33
C VAL A 44 -10.08 12.61 1.22
N TYR A 45 -11.34 12.83 0.83
CA TYR A 45 -11.63 13.70 -0.31
C TYR A 45 -11.38 15.18 -0.01
N GLY A 46 -11.64 15.64 1.22
CA GLY A 46 -11.33 17.00 1.63
C GLY A 46 -9.83 17.31 1.57
N PHE A 47 -8.97 16.39 2.05
CA PHE A 47 -7.52 16.54 1.96
C PHE A 47 -7.02 16.45 0.52
N ILE A 48 -7.57 15.54 -0.30
CA ILE A 48 -7.24 15.47 -1.73
C ILE A 48 -7.55 16.80 -2.42
N LEU A 49 -8.72 17.39 -2.17
CA LEU A 49 -9.11 18.66 -2.77
C LEU A 49 -8.19 19.80 -2.30
N TRP A 50 -7.80 19.80 -1.02
CA TRP A 50 -6.85 20.77 -0.48
C TRP A 50 -5.47 20.65 -1.15
N THR A 51 -4.94 19.43 -1.25
CA THR A 51 -3.68 19.16 -1.95
C THR A 51 -3.76 19.55 -3.42
N ALA A 52 -4.86 19.22 -4.11
CA ALA A 52 -5.06 19.60 -5.51
C ALA A 52 -5.08 21.13 -5.68
N ARG A 53 -5.74 21.86 -4.77
CA ARG A 53 -5.71 23.33 -4.76
C ARG A 53 -4.30 23.86 -4.56
N ALA A 54 -3.54 23.27 -3.63
CA ALA A 54 -2.15 23.64 -3.37
C ALA A 54 -1.21 23.33 -4.55
N SER A 55 -1.46 22.27 -5.31
CA SER A 55 -0.66 21.92 -6.51
C SER A 55 -0.80 22.94 -7.64
N VAL A 56 -1.92 23.67 -7.70
CA VAL A 56 -2.25 24.66 -8.74
C VAL A 56 -1.89 26.09 -8.30
N SER A 57 -1.48 26.29 -7.04
CA SER A 57 -0.98 27.57 -6.54
C SER A 57 0.54 27.71 -6.69
N ALA A 58 1.08 28.94 -6.65
CA ALA A 58 2.52 29.22 -6.79
C ALA A 58 3.33 28.85 -5.53
N TRP A 59 2.90 27.84 -4.79
CA TRP A 59 3.49 27.46 -3.52
C TRP A 59 4.75 26.62 -3.74
N LYS A 60 5.93 27.27 -3.65
CA LYS A 60 7.24 26.63 -3.89
C LYS A 60 8.11 26.42 -2.64
N GLY A 61 7.77 27.04 -1.50
CA GLY A 61 8.62 27.03 -0.29
C GLY A 61 7.88 27.13 1.03
N LEU A 62 8.58 27.55 2.09
CA LEU A 62 8.04 27.67 3.45
C LEU A 62 6.96 28.76 3.59
N LEU A 63 7.00 29.80 2.75
CA LEU A 63 5.96 30.80 2.71
C LEU A 63 4.85 30.36 1.76
N PRO A 64 3.59 30.25 2.23
CA PRO A 64 2.48 29.87 1.38
C PRO A 64 2.14 31.03 0.44
N ASP A 65 2.26 30.77 -0.86
CA ASP A 65 1.77 31.65 -1.92
C ASP A 65 0.55 30.98 -2.58
N TYR A 66 -0.62 31.59 -2.38
CA TYR A 66 -1.90 31.10 -2.89
C TYR A 66 -2.27 31.69 -4.26
N THR A 67 -1.34 32.37 -4.94
CA THR A 67 -1.57 32.85 -6.30
C THR A 67 -1.85 31.68 -7.23
N PHE A 68 -2.96 31.75 -7.96
CA PHE A 68 -3.39 30.69 -8.85
C PHE A 68 -2.58 30.74 -10.15
N VAL A 69 -1.72 29.75 -10.36
CA VAL A 69 -0.82 29.67 -11.53
C VAL A 69 -1.25 28.58 -12.52
N GLY A 70 -2.39 27.92 -12.26
CA GLY A 70 -2.93 26.90 -13.16
C GLY A 70 -1.99 25.70 -13.28
N PHE A 71 -1.75 25.25 -14.51
CA PHE A 71 -0.95 24.06 -14.79
C PHE A 71 0.56 24.33 -15.01
N SER A 72 1.03 25.56 -14.78
CA SER A 72 2.45 25.92 -15.00
C SER A 72 3.41 25.04 -14.19
N ASN A 73 3.07 24.75 -12.93
CA ASN A 73 3.85 23.88 -12.04
C ASN A 73 4.07 22.49 -12.65
N PHE A 74 3.05 21.92 -13.32
CA PHE A 74 3.17 20.62 -13.97
C PHE A 74 4.07 20.71 -15.20
N ILE A 75 3.92 21.74 -16.03
CA ILE A 75 4.76 21.93 -17.23
C ILE A 75 6.24 22.07 -16.83
N ASP A 76 6.53 22.87 -15.81
CA ASP A 76 7.90 23.06 -15.31
C ASP A 76 8.47 21.76 -14.74
N LEU A 77 7.65 20.96 -14.05
CA LEU A 77 8.04 19.65 -13.52
C LEU A 77 8.38 18.67 -14.64
N PHE A 78 7.53 18.55 -15.68
CA PHE A 78 7.77 17.66 -16.82
C PHE A 78 8.96 18.09 -17.69
N ARG A 79 9.32 19.38 -17.70
CA ARG A 79 10.53 19.89 -18.36
C ARG A 79 11.82 19.62 -17.58
N SER A 80 11.72 19.30 -16.29
CA SER A 80 12.90 19.00 -15.47
C SER A 80 13.53 17.67 -15.89
N PRO A 81 14.82 17.64 -16.26
CA PRO A 81 15.48 16.40 -16.65
C PRO A 81 15.58 15.39 -15.49
N ARG A 82 15.66 15.88 -14.25
CA ARG A 82 15.66 15.03 -13.05
C ARG A 82 14.35 14.27 -12.92
N PHE A 83 13.22 14.95 -13.09
CA PHE A 83 11.90 14.33 -12.99
C PHE A 83 11.70 13.24 -14.06
N GLN A 84 12.18 13.46 -15.28
CA GLN A 84 12.11 12.46 -16.35
C GLN A 84 12.96 11.21 -16.04
N ILE A 85 14.15 11.42 -15.49
CA ILE A 85 15.02 10.31 -15.04
C ILE A 85 14.36 9.53 -13.90
N ASP A 86 13.82 10.23 -12.90
CA ASP A 86 13.14 9.63 -11.75
C ASP A 86 11.91 8.82 -12.18
N LEU A 87 11.12 9.35 -13.13
CA LEU A 87 9.95 8.65 -13.66
C LEU A 87 10.35 7.36 -14.40
N ARG A 88 11.40 7.43 -15.23
CA ARG A 88 11.93 6.25 -15.94
C ARG A 88 12.48 5.22 -14.96
N ASN A 89 13.27 5.64 -13.98
CA ASN A 89 13.85 4.76 -12.97
C ASN A 89 12.75 4.09 -12.13
N THR A 90 11.75 4.86 -11.70
CA THR A 90 10.60 4.34 -10.95
C THR A 90 9.82 3.33 -11.80
N GLY A 91 9.54 3.65 -13.06
CA GLY A 91 8.84 2.73 -13.96
C GLY A 91 9.59 1.42 -14.20
N ILE A 92 10.90 1.50 -14.50
CA ILE A 92 11.74 0.31 -14.70
C ILE A 92 11.81 -0.51 -13.40
N PHE A 93 12.03 0.15 -12.27
CA PHE A 93 12.09 -0.52 -10.96
C PHE A 93 10.77 -1.22 -10.64
N THR A 94 9.62 -0.56 -10.79
CA THR A 94 8.30 -1.15 -10.54
C THR A 94 8.04 -2.35 -11.44
N VAL A 95 8.32 -2.26 -12.75
CA VAL A 95 8.08 -3.37 -13.69
C VAL A 95 8.96 -4.57 -13.35
N LEU A 96 10.27 -4.36 -13.14
CA LEU A 96 11.18 -5.43 -12.78
C LEU A 96 10.83 -6.06 -11.43
N PHE A 97 10.48 -5.23 -10.45
CA PHE A 97 10.07 -5.68 -9.12
C PHE A 97 8.79 -6.52 -9.18
N LEU A 98 7.75 -6.05 -9.87
CA LEU A 98 6.50 -6.80 -10.04
C LEU A 98 6.72 -8.11 -10.79
N ALA A 99 7.48 -8.09 -11.89
CA ALA A 99 7.79 -9.29 -12.65
C ALA A 99 8.55 -10.32 -11.80
N ALA A 100 9.55 -9.89 -11.04
CA ALA A 100 10.30 -10.76 -10.14
C ALA A 100 9.43 -11.33 -9.02
N CYS A 101 8.64 -10.49 -8.33
CA CYS A 101 7.75 -10.92 -7.26
C CYS A 101 6.69 -11.91 -7.74
N LEU A 102 6.07 -11.67 -8.90
CA LEU A 102 5.09 -12.58 -9.48
C LEU A 102 5.73 -13.90 -9.91
N SER A 103 6.89 -13.84 -10.56
CA SER A 103 7.60 -15.05 -11.01
C SER A 103 8.02 -15.93 -9.84
N ILE A 104 8.64 -15.34 -8.82
CA ILE A 104 9.06 -16.05 -7.61
C ILE A 104 7.85 -16.54 -6.82
N GLY A 105 6.82 -15.70 -6.65
CA GLY A 105 5.60 -16.05 -5.94
C GLY A 105 4.85 -17.21 -6.60
N LEU A 106 4.75 -17.22 -7.92
CA LEU A 106 4.13 -18.29 -8.69
C LEU A 106 4.95 -19.58 -8.62
N LEU A 107 6.28 -19.49 -8.74
CA LEU A 107 7.18 -20.63 -8.62
C LEU A 107 7.08 -21.28 -7.23
N LEU A 108 7.04 -20.47 -6.17
CA LEU A 108 6.80 -20.94 -4.80
C LEU A 108 5.41 -21.57 -4.65
N ALA A 109 4.37 -20.98 -5.23
CA ALA A 109 3.02 -21.51 -5.18
C ALA A 109 2.92 -22.90 -5.82
N VAL A 110 3.52 -23.09 -7.00
CA VAL A 110 3.57 -24.39 -7.69
C VAL A 110 4.38 -25.41 -6.89
N LEU A 111 5.50 -24.99 -6.28
CA LEU A 111 6.32 -25.89 -5.47
C LEU A 111 5.58 -26.36 -4.20
N LEU A 112 4.73 -25.50 -3.63
CA LEU A 112 3.94 -25.81 -2.45
C LEU A 112 2.72 -26.71 -2.77
N ASP A 113 2.16 -26.59 -3.98
CA ASP A 113 1.02 -27.41 -4.44
C ASP A 113 1.37 -28.91 -4.50
N GLN A 114 2.64 -29.25 -4.70
CA GLN A 114 3.12 -30.63 -4.82
C GLN A 114 3.21 -31.41 -3.48
N ARG A 115 2.60 -30.91 -2.40
CA ARG A 115 2.59 -31.52 -1.05
C ARG A 115 3.96 -32.05 -0.58
N PRO A 116 4.98 -31.19 -0.45
CA PRO A 116 6.23 -31.62 0.18
C PRO A 116 5.95 -32.03 1.64
N ARG A 117 6.59 -33.11 2.11
CA ARG A 117 6.51 -33.65 3.48
C ARG A 117 6.89 -32.66 4.61
N GLY A 118 7.14 -31.39 4.30
CA GLY A 118 7.56 -30.31 5.21
C GLY A 118 6.71 -29.03 5.14
N GLU A 119 5.45 -29.10 4.69
CA GLU A 119 4.54 -27.95 4.50
C GLU A 119 4.54 -26.94 5.67
N GLY A 120 4.54 -27.43 6.93
CA GLY A 120 4.56 -26.57 8.11
C GLY A 120 5.85 -25.76 8.30
N LEU A 121 7.01 -26.31 7.92
CA LEU A 121 8.29 -25.61 8.01
C LEU A 121 8.39 -24.52 6.93
N PHE A 122 7.98 -24.84 5.70
CA PHE A 122 7.95 -23.88 4.59
C PHE A 122 7.01 -22.71 4.87
N ARG A 123 5.81 -22.98 5.40
CA ARG A 123 4.85 -21.93 5.78
C ARG A 123 5.43 -21.01 6.86
N ASN A 124 6.09 -21.55 7.89
CA ASN A 124 6.67 -20.73 8.96
C ASN A 124 7.81 -19.84 8.46
N ILE A 125 8.71 -20.37 7.63
CA ILE A 125 9.82 -19.59 7.05
C ILE A 125 9.28 -18.47 6.15
N TYR A 126 8.23 -18.72 5.37
CA TYR A 126 7.61 -17.71 4.51
C TYR A 126 6.82 -16.65 5.29
N LEU A 127 6.14 -17.06 6.37
CA LEU A 127 5.38 -16.14 7.22
C LEU A 127 6.28 -15.23 8.07
N PHE A 128 7.48 -15.70 8.44
CA PHE A 128 8.38 -14.96 9.34
C PHE A 128 8.76 -13.57 8.82
N PRO A 129 9.20 -13.39 7.55
CA PRO A 129 9.46 -12.06 6.99
C PRO A 129 8.23 -11.14 6.94
N MET A 130 7.03 -11.69 6.72
CA MET A 130 5.80 -10.89 6.68
C MET A 130 5.39 -10.35 8.06
N ALA A 131 5.88 -10.96 9.15
CA ALA A 131 5.67 -10.48 10.50
C ALA A 131 6.66 -9.35 10.90
N ILE A 132 7.74 -9.14 10.14
CA ILE A 132 8.73 -8.12 10.43
C ILE A 132 8.26 -6.76 9.86
N SER A 133 8.43 -5.69 10.65
CA SER A 133 8.12 -4.32 10.20
C SER A 133 9.01 -3.89 9.03
N PHE A 134 8.43 -3.14 8.08
CA PHE A 134 9.15 -2.57 6.94
C PHE A 134 10.40 -1.77 7.35
N ILE A 135 10.36 -1.07 8.48
CA ILE A 135 11.49 -0.28 8.99
C ILE A 135 12.65 -1.20 9.37
N VAL A 136 12.37 -2.29 10.09
CA VAL A 136 13.38 -3.26 10.53
C VAL A 136 14.02 -3.93 9.33
N THR A 137 13.21 -4.40 8.39
CA THR A 137 13.69 -4.99 7.13
C THR A 137 14.62 -4.02 6.39
N GLY A 138 14.26 -2.74 6.29
CA GLY A 138 15.11 -1.71 5.68
C GLY A 138 16.46 -1.53 6.40
N VAL A 139 16.47 -1.53 7.74
CA VAL A 139 17.71 -1.43 8.54
C VAL A 139 18.59 -2.66 8.36
N VAL A 140 18.00 -3.86 8.33
CA VAL A 140 18.72 -5.12 8.09
C VAL A 140 19.40 -5.08 6.73
N TRP A 141 18.67 -4.73 5.66
CA TRP A 141 19.26 -4.59 4.32
C TRP A 141 20.33 -3.49 4.26
N ARG A 142 20.15 -2.37 4.95
CA ARG A 142 21.16 -1.30 5.03
C ARG A 142 22.46 -1.80 5.66
N TRP A 143 22.38 -2.59 6.72
CA TRP A 143 23.56 -3.17 7.36
C TRP A 143 24.18 -4.28 6.49
N LEU A 144 23.34 -5.10 5.86
CA LEU A 144 23.76 -6.20 5.00
C LEU A 144 24.50 -5.72 3.74
N LEU A 145 24.03 -4.61 3.15
CA LEU A 145 24.55 -3.98 1.92
C LEU A 145 25.43 -2.75 2.20
N ASN A 146 25.89 -2.57 3.44
CA ASN A 146 26.71 -1.44 3.82
C ASN A 146 28.02 -1.42 2.99
N PRO A 147 28.35 -0.34 2.27
CA PRO A 147 29.52 -0.31 1.40
C PRO A 147 30.81 -0.51 2.20
N ALA A 148 31.72 -1.32 1.68
CA ALA A 148 33.05 -1.49 2.26
C ALA A 148 33.89 -0.23 2.00
N THR A 149 33.88 0.70 2.98
CA THR A 149 34.62 1.97 2.89
C THR A 149 36.13 1.76 3.06
N SER A 150 36.53 0.72 3.81
CA SER A 150 37.91 0.26 3.99
C SER A 150 37.92 -1.21 4.43
N ILE A 151 39.05 -1.93 4.26
CA ILE A 151 39.20 -3.35 4.69
C ILE A 151 38.94 -3.52 6.20
N GLU A 152 39.20 -2.47 6.98
CA GLU A 152 39.00 -2.45 8.43
C GLU A 152 37.55 -2.22 8.87
N ARG A 153 36.66 -1.78 7.95
CA ARG A 153 35.26 -1.46 8.25
C ARG A 153 34.27 -2.27 7.41
N LEU A 154 34.63 -3.50 7.04
CA LEU A 154 33.67 -4.40 6.40
C LEU A 154 32.56 -4.74 7.40
N SER A 155 31.32 -4.75 6.90
CA SER A 155 30.14 -5.17 7.66
C SER A 155 29.18 -5.91 6.72
N GLY A 156 28.27 -6.71 7.29
CA GLY A 156 27.26 -7.43 6.51
C GLY A 156 27.86 -8.47 5.54
N LEU A 157 27.37 -8.49 4.30
CA LEU A 157 27.78 -9.46 3.27
C LEU A 157 29.24 -9.28 2.82
N ASN A 158 29.76 -8.05 2.86
CA ASN A 158 31.13 -7.79 2.43
C ASN A 158 32.15 -8.57 3.29
N LEU A 159 31.91 -8.70 4.60
CA LEU A 159 32.77 -9.52 5.50
C LEU A 159 32.83 -10.98 5.06
N LEU A 160 31.68 -11.55 4.67
CA LEU A 160 31.61 -12.92 4.21
C LEU A 160 32.36 -13.10 2.88
N PHE A 161 32.26 -12.13 1.96
CA PHE A 161 33.00 -12.17 0.70
C PHE A 161 34.51 -12.11 0.91
N HIS A 162 35.00 -11.28 1.83
CA HIS A 162 36.42 -11.22 2.17
C HIS A 162 36.91 -12.53 2.83
N GLN A 163 36.13 -13.14 3.72
CA GLN A 163 36.49 -14.42 4.35
C GLN A 163 36.54 -15.58 3.34
N VAL A 164 35.72 -15.54 2.29
CA VAL A 164 35.68 -16.55 1.22
C VAL A 164 36.69 -16.23 0.11
N GLY A 165 37.40 -15.09 0.18
CA GLY A 165 38.38 -14.66 -0.82
C GLY A 165 37.77 -14.12 -2.12
N LEU A 166 36.49 -13.74 -2.10
CA LEU A 166 35.74 -13.17 -3.23
C LEU A 166 35.78 -11.64 -3.20
N ASP A 167 36.99 -11.06 -3.14
CA ASP A 167 37.17 -9.62 -3.01
C ASP A 167 36.63 -8.81 -4.21
N PHE A 168 36.40 -9.45 -5.35
CA PHE A 168 35.80 -8.82 -6.54
C PHE A 168 34.32 -8.48 -6.38
N LEU A 169 33.60 -9.16 -5.48
CA LEU A 169 32.18 -8.93 -5.20
C LEU A 169 31.94 -7.86 -4.12
N ILE A 170 33.01 -7.30 -3.56
CA ILE A 170 32.91 -6.27 -2.53
C ILE A 170 32.34 -4.99 -3.15
N SER A 171 31.10 -4.66 -2.75
CA SER A 171 30.37 -3.53 -3.30
C SER A 171 30.84 -2.20 -2.71
N LYS A 172 31.34 -1.31 -3.59
CA LYS A 172 31.76 0.07 -3.28
C LYS A 172 30.82 1.11 -3.91
N TRP A 173 29.53 0.83 -3.92
CA TRP A 173 28.51 1.59 -4.67
C TRP A 173 28.42 3.11 -4.38
N TYR A 174 29.15 3.64 -3.39
CA TYR A 174 29.24 5.07 -3.07
C TYR A 174 30.49 5.80 -3.63
N THR A 175 31.45 5.11 -4.27
CA THR A 175 32.76 5.73 -4.65
C THR A 175 32.81 6.40 -6.03
N HIS A 176 31.68 6.64 -6.70
CA HIS A 176 31.66 7.39 -7.95
C HIS A 176 30.72 8.62 -7.82
N PRO A 177 31.22 9.85 -8.02
CA PRO A 177 30.37 11.04 -8.08
C PRO A 177 29.41 11.02 -9.28
#